data_AF-H5Y1K1-F1
#
_entry.id   AF-H5Y1K1-F1
#
_cell.length_a   1.000
_cell.length_b   1.000
_cell.length_c   1.000
_cell.angle_alpha   90.00
_cell.angle_beta   90.00
_cell.angle_gamma   90.00
#
_symmetry.space_group_name_H-M   'P 1'
#
loop_
_entity.id
_entity.type
_entity.pdbx_description
1 polymer ?
#
loop_
_entity_poly.entity_id
_entity_poly.type
_entity_poly.pdbx_seq_one_letter_code
_entity_poly.pdbx_strand_id
1 'polypeptide(L)'
;MKNIKTITVGLTLTAALLVLGGCGASTPAANDKASGADVKLSQGMGQTSVFRVKVDAATKKESYSTSTVTASAVFDQDGKVVSVLFDTLEIVPEAKKEGSTVFPGWPGGTIVSDNVKKDVANWQTKRERGDAAYGMNWSEQVDLYQEFFKGKTVAEIEAWYAKNTSDANGKPLTEEATSDADKAKFAKLSDAEKEALADVTSGASISLKDDHGDFIGALKEAYENKKDI
;
A
#
# COMPACT_ATOMS: atom_id res chain seq x y z
N MET A 1 53.54 -23.27 1.16
CA MET A 1 53.75 -23.24 -0.31
C MET A 1 52.40 -23.38 -1.02
N LYS A 2 51.79 -22.26 -1.41
CA LYS A 2 51.13 -22.03 -2.72
C LYS A 2 50.47 -20.65 -2.66
N ASN A 3 51.11 -19.72 -3.36
CA ASN A 3 50.65 -18.35 -3.56
C ASN A 3 49.70 -18.34 -4.77
N ILE A 4 48.55 -17.70 -4.67
CA ILE A 4 47.77 -17.30 -5.86
C ILE A 4 47.45 -15.81 -5.73
N LYS A 5 47.91 -15.09 -6.74
CA LYS A 5 47.98 -13.63 -6.85
C LYS A 5 46.65 -13.05 -7.33
N THR A 6 46.33 -11.89 -6.79
CA THR A 6 45.32 -10.93 -7.24
C THR A 6 45.50 -10.58 -8.71
N ILE A 7 44.43 -10.67 -9.52
CA ILE A 7 44.42 -10.20 -10.92
C ILE A 7 43.67 -8.86 -10.95
N THR A 8 44.43 -7.80 -11.24
CA THR A 8 43.94 -6.48 -11.62
C THR A 8 43.65 -6.49 -13.12
N VAL A 9 42.40 -6.26 -13.52
CA VAL A 9 42.04 -6.08 -14.94
C VAL A 9 42.14 -4.59 -15.26
N GLY A 10 43.19 -4.23 -16.01
CA GLY A 10 43.43 -2.90 -16.54
C GLY A 10 42.66 -2.69 -17.86
N LEU A 11 42.03 -1.52 -17.93
CA LEU A 11 41.37 -0.94 -19.10
C LEU A 11 42.40 -0.57 -20.18
N THR A 12 42.26 -1.07 -21.40
CA THR A 12 43.00 -0.53 -22.57
C THR A 12 42.04 -0.22 -23.72
N LEU A 13 41.93 1.08 -23.96
CA LEU A 13 41.24 1.74 -25.06
C LEU A 13 42.11 1.61 -26.33
N THR A 14 41.57 1.07 -27.42
CA THR A 14 42.25 1.12 -28.73
C THR A 14 41.32 1.80 -29.73
N ALA A 15 41.67 3.03 -30.09
CA ALA A 15 41.09 3.76 -31.21
C ALA A 15 41.82 3.35 -32.50
N ALA A 16 41.07 2.93 -33.51
CA ALA A 16 41.58 2.81 -34.87
C ALA A 16 40.60 3.51 -35.82
N LEU A 17 41.02 4.70 -36.27
CA LEU A 17 40.40 5.46 -37.34
C LEU A 17 41.03 5.00 -38.67
N LEU A 18 40.23 4.53 -39.62
CA LEU A 18 40.60 4.46 -41.04
C LEU A 18 39.36 4.80 -41.87
N VAL A 19 39.39 5.99 -42.46
CA VAL A 19 38.45 6.50 -43.46
C VAL A 19 39.09 6.34 -44.84
N LEU A 20 38.31 5.87 -45.81
CA LEU A 20 38.34 6.08 -47.28
C LEU A 20 37.52 4.91 -47.88
N GLY A 21 36.45 5.03 -48.65
CA GLY A 21 35.75 6.12 -49.33
C GLY A 21 34.96 5.43 -50.45
N GLY A 22 33.65 5.64 -50.54
CA GLY A 22 32.81 5.00 -51.57
C GLY A 22 31.41 5.62 -51.60
N CYS A 23 31.19 6.48 -52.58
CA CYS A 23 29.91 7.13 -52.88
C CYS A 23 28.82 6.09 -53.17
N GLY A 24 27.73 6.14 -52.40
CA GLY A 24 26.50 5.43 -52.66
C GLY A 24 25.41 6.04 -51.79
N ALA A 25 24.46 6.73 -52.40
CA ALA A 25 23.36 7.38 -51.72
C ALA A 25 22.41 6.33 -51.11
N SER A 26 22.50 6.16 -49.80
CA SER A 26 21.42 5.69 -48.95
C SER A 26 21.55 6.35 -47.60
N THR A 27 20.72 7.38 -47.39
CA THR A 27 20.51 8.01 -46.09
C THR A 27 20.31 6.90 -45.04
N PRO A 28 21.12 6.82 -43.97
CA PRO A 28 20.73 6.02 -42.83
C PRO A 28 19.47 6.67 -42.29
N ALA A 29 18.36 5.94 -42.29
CA ALA A 29 17.17 6.35 -41.58
C ALA A 29 17.61 6.78 -40.17
N ALA A 30 17.37 8.05 -39.85
CA ALA A 30 17.51 8.56 -38.51
C ALA A 30 16.67 7.63 -37.65
N ASN A 31 17.35 6.80 -36.86
CA ASN A 31 16.71 5.94 -35.89
C ASN A 31 15.85 6.88 -35.04
N ASP A 32 14.53 6.67 -35.09
CA ASP A 32 13.56 7.46 -34.36
C ASP A 32 14.09 7.64 -32.93
N LYS A 33 14.47 8.88 -32.59
CA LYS A 33 14.40 9.29 -31.22
C LYS A 33 12.93 9.08 -30.87
N ALA A 34 12.63 7.98 -30.19
CA ALA A 34 11.46 7.90 -29.35
C ALA A 34 11.44 9.23 -28.60
N SER A 35 10.48 10.09 -28.96
CA SER A 35 10.27 11.34 -28.24
C SER A 35 9.90 10.88 -26.84
N GLY A 36 10.87 10.87 -25.94
CA GLY A 36 10.60 10.77 -24.52
C GLY A 36 9.82 12.02 -24.19
N ALA A 37 8.49 11.92 -24.25
CA ALA A 37 7.63 12.95 -23.69
C ALA A 37 8.05 13.10 -22.23
N ASP A 38 8.24 14.33 -21.78
CA ASP A 38 8.51 14.61 -20.37
C ASP A 38 7.39 13.98 -19.53
N VAL A 39 7.73 12.95 -18.75
CA VAL A 39 6.77 12.29 -17.87
C VAL A 39 6.54 13.23 -16.70
N LYS A 40 5.37 13.86 -16.65
CA LYS A 40 4.96 14.67 -15.51
C LYS A 40 4.44 13.75 -14.42
N LEU A 41 5.13 13.76 -13.29
CA LEU A 41 4.75 13.03 -12.10
C LEU A 41 4.49 14.01 -10.97
N SER A 42 3.68 13.56 -10.03
CA SER A 42 3.50 14.24 -8.76
C SER A 42 3.52 13.22 -7.63
N GLN A 43 4.10 13.59 -6.49
CA GLN A 43 4.14 12.76 -5.29
C GLN A 43 3.35 13.43 -4.18
N GLY A 44 2.59 12.65 -3.43
CA GLY A 44 1.87 13.13 -2.26
C GLY A 44 1.87 12.13 -1.11
N MET A 45 1.57 12.66 0.07
CA MET A 45 1.43 11.90 1.30
C MET A 45 0.11 12.25 1.97
N GLY A 46 -0.58 11.25 2.49
CA GLY A 46 -1.85 11.39 3.20
C GLY A 46 -1.89 10.49 4.43
N GLN A 47 -2.67 10.89 5.43
CA GLN A 47 -2.74 10.19 6.69
C GLN A 47 -4.12 10.28 7.32
N THR A 48 -4.77 9.14 7.50
CA THR A 48 -6.03 9.05 8.26
C THR A 48 -5.79 8.41 9.61
N SER A 49 -6.60 8.80 10.60
CA SER A 49 -6.63 8.14 11.91
C SER A 49 -8.06 7.72 12.24
N VAL A 50 -8.21 6.48 12.68
CA VAL A 50 -9.47 5.93 13.20
C VAL A 50 -9.29 5.51 14.66
N PHE A 51 -10.38 5.60 15.41
CA PHE A 51 -10.46 5.08 16.77
C PHE A 51 -11.52 4.00 16.83
N ARG A 52 -11.16 2.87 17.45
CA ARG A 52 -12.02 1.71 17.58
C ARG A 52 -12.39 1.47 19.02
N VAL A 53 -13.68 1.22 19.26
CA VAL A 53 -14.19 0.61 20.49
C VAL A 53 -14.80 -0.74 20.15
N LYS A 54 -14.34 -1.81 20.79
CA LYS A 54 -14.98 -3.11 20.74
C LYS A 54 -15.46 -3.49 22.12
N VAL A 55 -16.78 -3.68 22.26
CA VAL A 55 -17.41 -4.22 23.45
C VAL A 55 -17.52 -5.73 23.32
N ASP A 56 -16.94 -6.46 24.26
CA ASP A 56 -17.11 -7.91 24.32
C ASP A 56 -18.57 -8.25 24.69
N ALA A 57 -19.20 -9.11 23.89
CA ALA A 57 -20.63 -9.35 24.03
C ALA A 57 -21.00 -10.04 25.36
N ALA A 58 -20.10 -10.87 25.90
CA ALA A 58 -20.34 -11.65 27.11
C ALA A 58 -19.98 -10.85 28.38
N THR A 59 -18.78 -10.30 28.41
CA THR A 59 -18.21 -9.62 29.59
C THR A 59 -18.56 -8.15 29.67
N LYS A 60 -19.04 -7.56 28.57
CA LYS A 60 -19.21 -6.10 28.39
C LYS A 60 -17.92 -5.30 28.56
N LYS A 61 -16.75 -5.94 28.60
CA LYS A 61 -15.46 -5.26 28.65
C LYS A 61 -15.19 -4.54 27.34
N GLU A 62 -14.77 -3.30 27.42
CA GLU A 62 -14.32 -2.52 26.27
C GLU A 62 -12.85 -2.81 25.95
N SER A 63 -12.52 -2.77 24.66
CA SER A 63 -11.16 -2.79 24.16
C SER A 63 -11.02 -1.70 23.11
N TYR A 64 -9.88 -1.02 23.13
CA TYR A 64 -9.64 0.17 22.32
C TYR A 64 -8.45 -0.03 21.39
N SER A 65 -8.46 0.65 20.26
CA SER A 65 -7.26 0.89 19.47
C SER A 65 -7.38 2.22 18.73
N THR A 66 -6.24 2.82 18.39
CA THR A 66 -6.18 3.86 17.36
C THR A 66 -5.26 3.40 16.25
N SER A 67 -5.74 3.48 15.02
CA SER A 67 -4.97 3.12 13.84
C SER A 67 -4.76 4.36 13.01
N THR A 68 -3.51 4.61 12.64
CA THR A 68 -3.14 5.67 11.69
C THR A 68 -2.64 5.02 10.42
N VAL A 69 -3.36 5.21 9.33
CA VAL A 69 -2.96 4.74 8.00
C VAL A 69 -2.22 5.87 7.30
N THR A 70 -1.04 5.58 6.77
CA THR A 70 -0.26 6.50 5.93
C THR A 70 -0.24 5.99 4.50
N ALA A 71 -0.43 6.87 3.54
CA ALA A 71 -0.27 6.60 2.12
C ALA A 71 0.82 7.51 1.53
N SER A 72 1.82 6.93 0.88
CA SER A 72 2.79 7.64 0.05
C SER A 72 2.55 7.24 -1.40
N ALA A 73 2.09 8.16 -2.24
CA ALA A 73 1.65 7.86 -3.60
C ALA A 73 2.33 8.76 -4.65
N VAL A 74 2.55 8.17 -5.82
CA VAL A 74 2.98 8.88 -7.04
C VAL A 74 1.83 8.80 -8.05
N PHE A 75 1.55 9.92 -8.70
CA PHE A 75 0.50 10.06 -9.70
C PHE A 75 1.08 10.55 -11.02
N ASP A 76 0.46 10.14 -12.12
CA ASP A 76 0.75 10.71 -13.44
C ASP A 76 0.02 12.04 -13.67
N GLN A 77 0.21 12.61 -14.86
CA GLN A 77 -0.40 13.88 -15.27
C GLN A 77 -1.94 13.86 -15.31
N ASP A 78 -2.55 12.68 -15.45
CA ASP A 78 -4.00 12.49 -15.47
C ASP A 78 -4.54 12.18 -14.06
N GLY A 79 -3.66 12.20 -13.04
CA GLY A 79 -4.00 11.91 -11.66
C GLY A 79 -4.22 10.43 -11.37
N LYS A 80 -3.76 9.54 -12.25
CA LYS A 80 -3.81 8.09 -12.02
C LYS A 80 -2.64 7.66 -11.15
N VAL A 81 -2.88 6.70 -10.28
CA VAL A 81 -1.86 6.13 -9.40
C VAL A 81 -0.81 5.41 -10.25
N VAL A 82 0.43 5.86 -10.15
CA VAL A 82 1.62 5.16 -10.69
C VAL A 82 2.14 4.17 -9.65
N SER A 83 2.18 4.60 -8.39
CA SER A 83 2.50 3.75 -7.25
C SER A 83 1.87 4.30 -5.98
N VAL A 84 1.60 3.42 -5.02
CA VAL A 84 1.22 3.81 -3.66
C VAL A 84 1.77 2.78 -2.69
N LEU A 85 2.32 3.26 -1.58
CA LEU A 85 2.68 2.44 -0.42
C LEU A 85 1.79 2.87 0.75
N PHE A 86 1.05 1.91 1.29
CA PHE A 86 0.31 2.09 2.54
C PHE A 86 1.04 1.43 3.69
N ASP A 87 0.96 2.05 4.86
CA ASP A 87 1.33 1.42 6.12
C ASP A 87 0.37 1.83 7.23
N THR A 88 0.37 1.11 8.35
CA THR A 88 -0.49 1.42 9.50
C THR A 88 0.27 1.30 10.80
N LEU A 89 0.21 2.35 11.62
CA LEU A 89 0.57 2.27 13.03
C LEU A 89 -0.72 2.06 13.84
N GLU A 90 -0.85 0.90 14.49
CA GLU A 90 -1.96 0.61 15.41
C GLU A 90 -1.46 0.63 16.85
N ILE A 91 -2.01 1.52 17.67
CA ILE A 91 -1.69 1.65 19.09
C ILE A 91 -2.84 1.07 19.92
N VAL A 92 -2.51 0.27 20.94
CA VAL A 92 -3.46 -0.38 21.86
C VAL A 92 -3.13 -0.05 23.33
N PRO A 93 -4.12 -0.12 24.25
CA PRO A 93 -3.90 0.17 25.67
C PRO A 93 -3.14 -0.95 26.40
N GLU A 94 -3.32 -2.18 25.94
CA GLU A 94 -2.77 -3.40 26.53
C GLU A 94 -2.17 -4.26 25.42
N ALA A 95 -1.06 -4.95 25.70
CA ALA A 95 -0.45 -5.86 24.75
C ALA A 95 -1.40 -7.02 24.42
N LYS A 96 -1.70 -7.22 23.13
CA LYS A 96 -2.48 -8.38 22.65
C LYS A 96 -1.58 -9.59 22.37
N LYS A 97 -0.32 -9.32 22.07
CA LYS A 97 0.76 -10.26 21.74
C LYS A 97 2.11 -9.58 21.88
N GLU A 98 3.18 -10.36 21.87
CA GLU A 98 4.55 -9.84 21.80
C GLU A 98 4.72 -8.89 20.58
N GLY A 99 5.43 -7.79 20.77
CA GLY A 99 5.61 -6.76 19.74
C GLY A 99 4.41 -5.84 19.48
N SER A 100 3.34 -5.92 20.30
CA SER A 100 2.24 -4.94 20.24
C SER A 100 2.75 -3.51 20.49
N THR A 101 2.26 -2.55 19.72
CA THR A 101 2.52 -1.12 19.92
C THR A 101 1.58 -0.62 21.00
N VAL A 102 2.09 -0.54 22.23
CA VAL A 102 1.29 -0.25 23.42
C VAL A 102 1.48 1.19 23.85
N PHE A 103 0.40 1.85 24.25
CA PHE A 103 0.46 3.07 25.05
C PHE A 103 -0.17 2.79 26.42
N PRO A 104 0.65 2.44 27.44
CA PRO A 104 0.14 1.89 28.68
C PRO A 104 -0.62 2.97 29.48
N GLY A 105 -1.71 2.55 30.13
CA GLY A 105 -2.53 3.44 30.94
C GLY A 105 -3.51 4.31 30.15
N TRP A 106 -3.56 4.21 28.83
CA TRP A 106 -4.65 4.82 28.06
C TRP A 106 -5.89 3.89 28.02
N PRO A 107 -7.12 4.42 27.93
CA PRO A 107 -7.47 5.84 28.05
C PRO A 107 -7.57 6.36 29.49
N GLY A 108 -7.48 5.50 30.52
CA GLY A 108 -7.66 5.92 31.92
C GLY A 108 -7.01 5.02 32.98
N GLY A 109 -6.08 4.16 32.59
CA GLY A 109 -5.27 3.34 33.50
C GLY A 109 -4.09 4.11 34.12
N THR A 110 -3.36 3.44 35.01
CA THR A 110 -2.17 4.02 35.64
C THR A 110 -0.99 4.05 34.66
N ILE A 111 -0.35 5.21 34.55
CA ILE A 111 0.86 5.41 33.74
C ILE A 111 2.09 5.22 34.63
N VAL A 112 2.97 4.29 34.25
CA VAL A 112 4.28 4.08 34.90
C VAL A 112 5.38 4.51 33.92
N SER A 113 6.12 5.57 34.25
CA SER A 113 7.02 6.25 33.31
C SER A 113 8.06 5.34 32.64
N ASP A 114 8.61 4.36 33.36
CA ASP A 114 9.64 3.48 32.80
C ASP A 114 9.06 2.51 31.76
N ASN A 115 7.82 2.04 31.97
CA ASN A 115 7.11 1.21 30.99
C ASN A 115 6.78 2.02 29.73
N VAL A 116 6.28 3.25 29.87
CA VAL A 116 5.94 4.11 28.72
C VAL A 116 7.13 4.29 27.78
N LYS A 117 8.31 4.62 28.31
CA LYS A 117 9.50 4.83 27.47
C LYS A 117 9.89 3.57 26.70
N LYS A 118 9.85 2.41 27.38
CA LYS A 118 10.14 1.12 26.75
C LYS A 118 9.10 0.75 25.70
N ASP A 119 7.82 0.92 26.01
CA ASP A 119 6.73 0.54 25.11
C ASP A 119 6.70 1.43 23.86
N VAL A 120 6.85 2.75 24.02
CA VAL A 120 6.92 3.71 22.90
C VAL A 120 8.16 3.48 22.04
N ALA A 121 9.30 3.11 22.63
CA ALA A 121 10.51 2.77 21.85
C ALA A 121 10.33 1.54 20.96
N ASN A 122 9.34 0.69 21.23
CA ASN A 122 9.01 -0.50 20.44
C ASN A 122 7.84 -0.26 19.48
N TRP A 123 7.42 0.99 19.27
CA TRP A 123 6.38 1.30 18.29
C TRP A 123 6.88 0.97 16.89
N GLN A 124 6.07 0.22 16.17
CA GLN A 124 6.35 -0.26 14.84
C GLN A 124 5.07 -0.21 14.04
N THR A 125 5.17 0.19 12.78
CA THR A 125 4.08 -0.01 11.83
C THR A 125 3.85 -1.50 11.57
N LYS A 126 2.76 -1.83 10.88
CA LYS A 126 2.47 -3.22 10.52
C LYS A 126 3.53 -3.79 9.58
N ARG A 127 4.07 -3.01 8.65
CA ARG A 127 5.17 -3.47 7.79
C ARG A 127 6.47 -3.65 8.57
N GLU A 128 6.84 -2.73 9.44
CA GLU A 128 8.05 -2.84 10.28
C GLU A 128 8.01 -4.06 11.20
N ARG A 129 6.83 -4.36 11.75
CA ARG A 129 6.59 -5.57 12.55
C ARG A 129 6.73 -6.84 11.71
N GLY A 130 6.27 -6.80 10.46
CA GLY A 130 6.24 -7.93 9.54
C GLY A 130 5.08 -8.89 9.80
N ASP A 131 4.63 -9.57 8.74
CA ASP A 131 3.41 -10.38 8.74
C ASP A 131 3.45 -11.58 9.69
N ALA A 132 4.60 -12.25 9.80
CA ALA A 132 4.77 -13.38 10.71
C ALA A 132 4.54 -12.98 12.18
N ALA A 133 5.15 -11.88 12.62
CA ALA A 133 4.95 -11.35 13.97
C ALA A 133 3.56 -10.70 14.14
N TYR A 134 2.99 -10.15 13.08
CA TYR A 134 1.61 -9.68 13.09
C TYR A 134 0.59 -10.83 13.03
N GLY A 135 0.97 -12.06 12.69
CA GLY A 135 0.10 -13.24 12.71
C GLY A 135 -0.96 -13.26 11.61
N MET A 136 -0.78 -12.46 10.55
CA MET A 136 -1.54 -12.55 9.31
C MET A 136 -0.73 -11.91 8.17
N ASN A 137 -1.01 -12.29 6.94
CA ASN A 137 -0.36 -11.77 5.73
C ASN A 137 -0.84 -10.35 5.34
N TRP A 138 -0.85 -9.43 6.30
CA TRP A 138 -1.43 -8.10 6.10
C TRP A 138 -0.72 -7.31 5.00
N SER A 139 0.62 -7.32 4.97
CA SER A 139 1.39 -6.58 3.97
C SER A 139 1.17 -7.13 2.57
N GLU A 140 1.10 -8.46 2.42
CA GLU A 140 0.77 -9.11 1.14
C GLU A 140 -0.62 -8.68 0.62
N GLN A 141 -1.63 -8.67 1.49
CA GLN A 141 -2.98 -8.24 1.10
C GLN A 141 -3.04 -6.77 0.69
N VAL A 142 -2.32 -5.90 1.41
CA VAL A 142 -2.24 -4.47 1.07
C VAL A 142 -1.50 -4.27 -0.24
N ASP A 143 -0.42 -5.02 -0.49
CA ASP A 143 0.35 -4.93 -1.74
C ASP A 143 -0.49 -5.28 -2.96
N LEU A 144 -1.39 -6.26 -2.85
CA LEU A 144 -2.34 -6.58 -3.91
C LEU A 144 -3.30 -5.43 -4.23
N TYR A 145 -3.79 -4.71 -3.21
CA TYR A 145 -4.59 -3.50 -3.45
C TYR A 145 -3.77 -2.38 -4.07
N GLN A 146 -2.51 -2.18 -3.63
CA GLN A 146 -1.62 -1.17 -4.23
C GLN A 146 -1.39 -1.43 -5.72
N GLU A 147 -1.18 -2.69 -6.10
CA GLU A 147 -1.07 -3.08 -7.52
C GLU A 147 -2.39 -2.87 -8.26
N PHE A 148 -3.52 -3.28 -7.67
CA PHE A 148 -4.84 -3.07 -8.25
C PHE A 148 -5.15 -1.58 -8.50
N PHE A 149 -4.66 -0.67 -7.64
CA PHE A 149 -4.88 0.77 -7.76
C PHE A 149 -4.08 1.41 -8.91
N LYS A 150 -3.00 0.78 -9.40
CA LYS A 150 -2.21 1.35 -10.50
C LYS A 150 -3.07 1.61 -11.74
N GLY A 151 -2.83 2.75 -12.38
CA GLY A 151 -3.56 3.21 -13.57
C GLY A 151 -4.98 3.74 -13.30
N LYS A 152 -5.43 3.74 -12.04
CA LYS A 152 -6.73 4.28 -11.63
C LYS A 152 -6.56 5.63 -10.96
N THR A 153 -7.54 6.50 -11.15
CA THR A 153 -7.71 7.73 -10.37
C THR A 153 -8.29 7.40 -8.99
N VAL A 154 -8.14 8.32 -8.03
CA VAL A 154 -8.76 8.20 -6.71
C VAL A 154 -10.28 8.04 -6.82
N ALA A 155 -10.92 8.75 -7.75
CA ALA A 155 -12.37 8.67 -7.95
C ALA A 155 -12.82 7.29 -8.47
N GLU A 156 -12.07 6.68 -9.39
CA GLU A 156 -12.33 5.31 -9.86
C GLU A 156 -12.19 4.29 -8.72
N ILE A 157 -11.22 4.49 -7.83
CA ILE A 157 -11.00 3.63 -6.65
C ILE A 157 -12.13 3.80 -5.63
N GLU A 158 -12.53 5.03 -5.31
CA GLU A 158 -13.68 5.32 -4.44
C GLU A 158 -14.98 4.68 -4.98
N ALA A 159 -15.22 4.81 -6.29
CA ALA A 159 -16.38 4.21 -6.95
C ALA A 159 -16.34 2.67 -6.92
N TRP A 160 -15.18 2.08 -7.18
CA TRP A 160 -14.99 0.63 -7.05
C TRP A 160 -15.27 0.16 -5.63
N TYR A 161 -14.71 0.84 -4.61
CA TYR A 161 -14.92 0.51 -3.20
C TYR A 161 -16.43 0.54 -2.86
N ALA A 162 -17.09 1.66 -3.15
CA ALA A 162 -18.51 1.84 -2.85
C ALA A 162 -19.40 0.77 -3.49
N LYS A 163 -19.04 0.29 -4.69
CA LYS A 163 -19.81 -0.73 -5.40
C LYS A 163 -19.50 -2.16 -4.94
N ASN A 164 -18.25 -2.46 -4.60
CA ASN A 164 -17.75 -3.83 -4.46
C ASN A 164 -17.43 -4.26 -3.03
N THR A 165 -17.63 -3.41 -2.03
CA THR A 165 -17.43 -3.77 -0.61
C THR A 165 -18.73 -3.74 0.20
N SER A 166 -18.74 -4.44 1.33
CA SER A 166 -19.82 -4.40 2.31
C SER A 166 -19.90 -3.02 2.96
N ASP A 167 -21.10 -2.46 3.02
CA ASP A 167 -21.34 -1.19 3.73
C ASP A 167 -21.20 -1.35 5.26
N ALA A 168 -21.27 -2.58 5.77
CA ALA A 168 -21.20 -2.87 7.20
C ALA A 168 -19.77 -2.96 7.74
N ASN A 169 -18.82 -3.42 6.93
CA ASN A 169 -17.45 -3.69 7.39
C ASN A 169 -16.34 -3.33 6.39
N GLY A 170 -16.68 -2.82 5.21
CA GLY A 170 -15.73 -2.40 4.17
C GLY A 170 -14.90 -3.52 3.53
N LYS A 171 -15.18 -4.78 3.87
CA LYS A 171 -14.56 -5.93 3.20
C LYS A 171 -15.15 -6.10 1.80
N PRO A 172 -14.37 -6.62 0.85
CA PRO A 172 -14.92 -7.00 -0.45
C PRO A 172 -16.10 -7.96 -0.34
N LEU A 173 -17.08 -7.79 -1.22
CA LEU A 173 -18.22 -8.70 -1.32
C LEU A 173 -17.77 -10.06 -1.86
N THR A 174 -18.42 -11.13 -1.40
CA THR A 174 -18.19 -12.49 -1.90
C THR A 174 -19.52 -13.17 -2.21
N GLU A 175 -19.49 -14.23 -3.02
CA GLU A 175 -20.68 -15.01 -3.35
C GLU A 175 -21.27 -15.71 -2.12
N GLU A 176 -20.43 -16.05 -1.15
CA GLU A 176 -20.76 -16.74 0.10
C GLU A 176 -21.21 -15.78 1.22
N ALA A 177 -21.41 -14.49 0.91
CA ALA A 177 -21.87 -13.52 1.88
C ALA A 177 -23.15 -14.00 2.58
N THR A 178 -23.18 -13.92 3.91
CA THR A 178 -24.31 -14.41 4.72
C THR A 178 -25.36 -13.33 4.97
N SER A 179 -24.97 -12.06 4.93
CA SER A 179 -25.89 -10.94 5.15
C SER A 179 -26.75 -10.69 3.89
N ASP A 180 -28.04 -10.42 4.10
CA ASP A 180 -28.95 -10.17 2.98
C ASP A 180 -28.61 -8.88 2.22
N ALA A 181 -28.03 -7.90 2.93
CA ALA A 181 -27.55 -6.66 2.33
C ALA A 181 -26.38 -6.90 1.37
N ASP A 182 -25.37 -7.67 1.78
CA ASP A 182 -24.21 -7.96 0.96
C ASP A 182 -24.58 -8.84 -0.24
N LYS A 183 -25.44 -9.86 -0.05
CA LYS A 183 -25.99 -10.67 -1.15
C LYS A 183 -26.70 -9.81 -2.19
N ALA A 184 -27.57 -8.90 -1.74
CA ALA A 184 -28.30 -8.01 -2.63
C ALA A 184 -27.38 -7.02 -3.37
N LYS A 185 -26.28 -6.59 -2.75
CA LYS A 185 -25.28 -5.73 -3.38
C LYS A 185 -24.44 -6.50 -4.40
N PHE A 186 -23.97 -7.70 -4.06
CA PHE A 186 -23.22 -8.58 -4.94
C PHE A 186 -24.04 -9.01 -6.18
N ALA A 187 -25.33 -9.31 -6.00
CA ALA A 187 -26.22 -9.70 -7.09
C ALA A 187 -26.44 -8.60 -8.15
N LYS A 188 -26.17 -7.33 -7.83
CA LYS A 188 -26.26 -6.20 -8.77
C LYS A 188 -25.00 -6.01 -9.62
N LEU A 189 -23.91 -6.72 -9.30
CA LEU A 189 -22.70 -6.71 -10.11
C LEU A 189 -22.93 -7.48 -11.41
N SER A 190 -22.40 -6.97 -12.51
CA SER A 190 -22.29 -7.74 -13.75
C SER A 190 -21.30 -8.89 -13.59
N ASP A 191 -21.35 -9.88 -14.48
CA ASP A 191 -20.44 -11.03 -14.38
C ASP A 191 -18.97 -10.64 -14.52
N ALA A 192 -18.66 -9.67 -15.41
CA ALA A 192 -17.32 -9.11 -15.54
C ALA A 192 -16.85 -8.39 -14.26
N GLU A 193 -17.76 -7.73 -13.54
CA GLU A 193 -17.44 -7.07 -12.27
C GLU A 193 -17.22 -8.07 -11.15
N LYS A 194 -17.97 -9.17 -11.12
CA LYS A 194 -17.75 -10.28 -10.18
C LYS A 194 -16.41 -10.95 -10.45
N GLU A 195 -16.04 -11.17 -11.70
CA GLU A 195 -14.74 -11.72 -12.09
C GLU A 195 -13.59 -10.80 -11.65
N ALA A 196 -13.67 -9.50 -11.98
CA ALA A 196 -12.67 -8.52 -11.55
C ALA A 196 -12.59 -8.40 -10.01
N LEU A 197 -13.72 -8.53 -9.31
CA LEU A 197 -13.74 -8.57 -7.85
C LEU A 197 -13.09 -9.85 -7.31
N ALA A 198 -13.40 -11.01 -7.87
CA ALA A 198 -12.81 -12.29 -7.50
C ALA A 198 -11.29 -12.28 -7.68
N ASP A 199 -10.79 -11.71 -8.78
CA ASP A 199 -9.36 -11.58 -9.05
C ASP A 199 -8.64 -10.80 -7.94
N VAL A 200 -9.16 -9.62 -7.57
CA VAL A 200 -8.58 -8.79 -6.50
C VAL A 200 -8.72 -9.47 -5.14
N THR A 201 -9.85 -10.13 -4.89
CA THR A 201 -10.19 -10.67 -3.56
C THR A 201 -9.61 -12.05 -3.28
N SER A 202 -9.16 -12.75 -4.32
CA SER A 202 -8.48 -14.03 -4.23
C SER A 202 -7.25 -13.98 -3.31
N GLY A 203 -6.58 -12.82 -3.26
CA GLY A 203 -5.44 -12.59 -2.38
C GLY A 203 -5.64 -11.49 -1.34
N ALA A 204 -6.70 -10.68 -1.39
CA ALA A 204 -6.92 -9.57 -0.46
C ALA A 204 -8.38 -9.50 0.06
N SER A 205 -8.56 -9.74 1.36
CA SER A 205 -9.86 -9.78 2.04
C SER A 205 -9.97 -8.82 3.24
N ILE A 206 -8.92 -8.07 3.53
CA ILE A 206 -8.97 -6.99 4.53
C ILE A 206 -9.93 -5.88 4.08
N SER A 207 -10.44 -5.13 5.05
CA SER A 207 -11.20 -3.92 4.72
C SER A 207 -10.25 -2.81 4.27
N LEU A 208 -10.67 -2.05 3.26
CA LEU A 208 -9.99 -0.83 2.83
C LEU A 208 -10.44 0.41 3.63
N LYS A 209 -11.55 0.30 4.35
CA LYS A 209 -12.08 1.36 5.21
C LYS A 209 -13.02 0.79 6.27
N ASP A 210 -12.54 0.71 7.49
CA ASP A 210 -13.32 0.35 8.68
C ASP A 210 -12.63 0.87 9.96
N ASP A 211 -13.04 0.38 11.13
CA ASP A 211 -12.44 0.73 12.41
C ASP A 211 -10.97 0.31 12.58
N HIS A 212 -10.39 -0.45 11.63
CA HIS A 212 -8.97 -0.81 11.63
C HIS A 212 -8.11 0.15 10.80
N GLY A 213 -8.71 0.97 9.92
CA GLY A 213 -8.02 1.98 9.11
C GLY A 213 -8.86 2.51 7.94
N ASP A 214 -8.49 3.69 7.41
CA ASP A 214 -9.10 4.28 6.21
C ASP A 214 -8.04 4.51 5.12
N PHE A 215 -7.78 3.47 4.32
CA PHE A 215 -6.77 3.48 3.25
C PHE A 215 -7.22 4.37 2.08
N ILE A 216 -8.52 4.38 1.77
CA ILE A 216 -9.10 5.20 0.71
C ILE A 216 -8.95 6.68 1.05
N GLY A 217 -9.26 7.08 2.28
CA GLY A 217 -9.08 8.43 2.77
C GLY A 217 -7.61 8.86 2.75
N ALA A 218 -6.68 7.99 3.17
CA ALA A 218 -5.25 8.31 3.15
C ALA A 218 -4.74 8.50 1.71
N LEU A 219 -5.18 7.68 0.75
CA LEU A 219 -4.84 7.87 -0.67
C LEU A 219 -5.41 9.17 -1.22
N LYS A 220 -6.63 9.52 -0.84
CA LYS A 220 -7.26 10.78 -1.24
C LYS A 220 -6.50 11.99 -0.73
N GLU A 221 -6.14 12.01 0.55
CA GLU A 221 -5.30 13.07 1.11
C GLU A 221 -3.94 13.13 0.41
N ALA A 222 -3.33 11.99 0.08
CA ALA A 222 -2.10 11.96 -0.70
C ALA A 222 -2.27 12.64 -2.07
N TYR A 223 -3.38 12.37 -2.75
CA TYR A 223 -3.69 13.02 -4.02
C TYR A 223 -3.94 14.53 -3.91
N GLU A 224 -4.62 14.96 -2.85
CA GLU A 224 -4.91 16.38 -2.58
C GLU A 224 -3.64 17.15 -2.21
N ASN A 225 -2.72 16.51 -1.49
CA ASN A 225 -1.46 17.11 -1.03
C ASN A 225 -0.30 17.00 -2.03
N LYS A 226 -0.51 16.37 -3.19
CA LYS A 226 0.58 16.06 -4.13
C LYS A 226 1.31 17.31 -4.64
N LYS A 227 2.59 17.15 -4.93
CA LYS A 227 3.50 18.15 -5.51
C LYS A 227 4.18 17.54 -6.73
N ASP A 228 4.38 18.35 -7.76
CA ASP A 228 5.14 17.94 -8.94
C ASP A 228 6.57 17.55 -8.54
N ILE A 229 7.11 16.51 -9.16
CA ILE A 229 8.47 15.97 -8.92
C ILE A 229 9.28 15.82 -10.20
#